data_AF-A0A8J2F2M1-F1
#
_entry.id   AF-A0A8J2F2M1-F1
#
_cell.length_a   1.000
_cell.length_b   1.000
_cell.length_c   1.000
_cell.angle_alpha   90.00
_cell.angle_beta   90.00
_cell.angle_gamma   90.00
#
_symmetry.space_group_name_H-M   'P 1'
#
loop_
_entity.id
_entity.type
_entity.pdbx_description
1 polymer ?
#
loop_
_entity_poly.entity_id
_entity_poly.type
_entity_poly.pdbx_seq_one_letter_code
_entity_poly.pdbx_strand_id
1 'polypeptide(L)'
;MAAASSSSTAVDSSGPSNPLPQDPDNPRYPHRQQIEKFVADSFKEFVKAKCGHCGNRATKRFAKSMSFVVTSMVESFWCPDCGRILCENCRYSNHNCEKVELEMEKRKNLTPEEIKADLEKKALEEQIREQAKLDEEYAEKEKLAQGVQQRKFRRKIYAQKAKMVEDFLQQFLRTNVAQNSSVGGPVPGMTGNTGQGGGGFGGSGGGATIPSVVRKELMDDLFPKSKTLSLQLYNDYEHPASNELLKEEWKEVQRIYARTVELTGMRLRDPESGGPLEMTHSWEEEGGGGEG
;
A
#
# COMPACT_ATOMS: atom_id res chain seq x y z
N MET A 1 -22.41 35.29 10.11
CA MET A 1 -22.83 35.01 8.71
C MET A 1 -22.82 33.51 8.55
N ALA A 2 -24.00 32.89 8.58
CA ALA A 2 -24.16 31.43 8.54
C ALA A 2 -24.40 31.00 7.10
N ALA A 3 -23.51 30.17 6.54
CA ALA A 3 -23.66 29.60 5.22
C ALA A 3 -24.53 28.33 5.32
N ALA A 4 -25.70 28.38 4.71
CA ALA A 4 -26.61 27.26 4.57
C ALA A 4 -26.02 26.22 3.59
N SER A 5 -25.86 24.99 4.06
CA SER A 5 -25.44 23.85 3.25
C SER A 5 -26.66 23.20 2.59
N SER A 6 -26.80 23.40 1.28
CA SER A 6 -27.82 22.76 0.46
C SER A 6 -27.44 21.31 0.20
N SER A 7 -28.18 20.38 0.80
CA SER A 7 -28.07 18.95 0.52
C SER A 7 -28.84 18.63 -0.76
N SER A 8 -28.10 18.30 -1.83
CA SER A 8 -28.67 17.78 -3.08
C SER A 8 -28.99 16.30 -2.92
N THR A 9 -30.27 15.98 -2.82
CA THR A 9 -30.78 14.61 -2.92
C THR A 9 -30.71 14.15 -4.38
N ALA A 10 -29.72 13.30 -4.67
CA ALA A 10 -29.68 12.53 -5.90
C ALA A 10 -30.89 11.60 -5.93
N VAL A 11 -31.75 11.80 -6.93
CA VAL A 11 -32.94 10.98 -7.18
C VAL A 11 -32.46 9.70 -7.87
N ASP A 12 -32.14 8.68 -7.06
CA ASP A 12 -31.82 7.35 -7.53
C ASP A 12 -33.07 6.75 -8.22
N SER A 13 -33.08 6.81 -9.55
CA SER A 13 -34.16 6.32 -10.42
C SER A 13 -34.07 4.81 -10.64
N SER A 14 -33.74 4.07 -9.59
CA SER A 14 -33.81 2.61 -9.53
C SER A 14 -35.24 2.17 -9.18
N GLY A 15 -36.19 2.50 -10.04
CA GLY A 15 -37.55 1.98 -9.91
C GLY A 15 -37.52 0.45 -10.03
N PRO A 16 -38.17 -0.32 -9.13
CA PRO A 16 -38.25 -1.77 -9.26
C PRO A 16 -38.97 -2.08 -10.57
N SER A 17 -38.22 -2.59 -11.53
CA SER A 17 -38.76 -3.05 -12.81
C SER A 17 -39.69 -4.21 -12.47
N ASN A 18 -41.00 -3.98 -12.57
CA ASN A 18 -41.98 -5.04 -12.39
C ASN A 18 -41.58 -6.20 -13.31
N PRO A 19 -41.28 -7.40 -12.77
CA PRO A 19 -40.88 -8.52 -13.61
C PRO A 19 -42.05 -8.82 -14.55
N LEU A 20 -41.81 -8.66 -15.86
CA LEU A 20 -42.70 -9.13 -16.91
C LEU A 20 -43.13 -10.56 -16.57
N PRO A 21 -44.40 -10.94 -16.82
CA PRO A 21 -44.88 -12.30 -16.59
C PRO A 21 -43.90 -13.28 -17.20
N GLN A 22 -43.22 -14.06 -16.37
CA GLN A 22 -42.28 -15.05 -16.85
C GLN A 22 -43.09 -16.18 -17.45
N ASP A 23 -43.00 -16.34 -18.76
CA ASP A 23 -43.51 -17.52 -19.44
C ASP A 23 -42.80 -18.73 -18.81
N PRO A 24 -43.54 -19.63 -18.12
CA PRO A 24 -42.94 -20.76 -17.42
C PRO A 24 -42.20 -21.70 -18.38
N ASP A 25 -42.53 -21.67 -19.67
CA ASP A 25 -41.85 -22.45 -20.70
C ASP A 25 -40.57 -21.77 -21.25
N ASN A 26 -40.33 -20.49 -20.93
CA ASN A 26 -39.22 -19.70 -21.48
C ASN A 26 -38.69 -18.65 -20.48
N PRO A 27 -38.00 -19.09 -19.40
CA PRO A 27 -37.44 -18.18 -18.41
C PRO A 27 -36.37 -17.26 -19.00
N ARG A 28 -36.39 -15.99 -18.61
CA ARG A 28 -35.38 -14.99 -18.97
C ARG A 28 -34.37 -14.82 -17.83
N TYR A 29 -33.09 -14.85 -18.17
CA TYR A 29 -31.95 -14.70 -17.27
C TYR A 29 -31.24 -13.36 -17.57
N PRO A 30 -31.57 -12.25 -16.88
CA PRO A 30 -30.98 -10.94 -17.13
C PRO A 30 -29.48 -10.84 -16.83
N HIS A 31 -28.98 -11.67 -15.91
CA HIS A 31 -27.56 -11.67 -15.52
C HIS A 31 -26.91 -13.02 -15.79
N ARG A 32 -25.65 -12.99 -16.24
CA ARG A 32 -24.84 -14.18 -16.51
C ARG A 32 -24.79 -15.15 -15.33
N GLN A 33 -24.66 -14.63 -14.11
CA GLN A 33 -24.61 -15.43 -12.89
C GLN A 33 -25.88 -16.30 -12.68
N GLN A 34 -27.06 -15.84 -13.15
CA GLN A 34 -28.30 -16.58 -12.98
C GLN A 34 -28.38 -17.79 -13.92
N ILE A 35 -27.92 -17.64 -15.17
CA ILE A 35 -27.86 -18.76 -16.11
C ILE A 35 -26.75 -19.75 -15.74
N GLU A 36 -25.60 -19.26 -15.25
CA GLU A 36 -24.52 -20.11 -14.74
C GLU A 36 -25.01 -20.94 -13.54
N LYS A 37 -25.75 -20.33 -12.61
CA LYS A 37 -26.37 -21.02 -11.48
C LYS A 37 -27.41 -22.05 -11.93
N PHE A 38 -28.24 -21.72 -12.92
CA PHE A 38 -29.21 -22.66 -13.48
C PHE A 38 -28.55 -23.89 -14.12
N VAL A 39 -27.44 -23.69 -14.84
CA VAL A 39 -26.63 -24.78 -15.42
C VAL A 39 -26.00 -25.65 -14.34
N ALA A 40 -25.50 -25.04 -13.26
CA ALA A 40 -24.85 -25.75 -12.16
C ALA A 40 -25.85 -26.55 -11.30
N ASP A 41 -26.94 -25.92 -10.89
CA ASP A 41 -27.89 -26.48 -9.91
C ASP A 41 -28.90 -27.44 -10.58
N SER A 42 -29.33 -27.13 -11.82
CA SER A 42 -30.44 -27.81 -12.51
C SER A 42 -30.08 -28.31 -13.92
N PHE A 43 -28.91 -28.93 -14.09
CA PHE A 43 -28.42 -29.33 -15.41
C PHE A 43 -29.41 -30.18 -16.25
N LYS A 44 -30.15 -31.10 -15.61
CA LYS A 44 -31.16 -31.93 -16.29
C LYS A 44 -32.33 -31.11 -16.85
N GLU A 45 -32.69 -30.03 -16.17
CA GLU A 45 -33.74 -29.09 -16.62
C GLU A 45 -33.17 -28.18 -17.71
N PHE A 46 -31.93 -27.71 -17.53
CA PHE A 46 -31.21 -26.94 -18.54
C PHE A 46 -31.16 -27.66 -19.90
N VAL A 47 -30.84 -28.96 -19.93
CA VAL A 47 -30.80 -29.76 -21.18
C VAL A 47 -32.19 -29.90 -21.86
N LYS A 48 -33.27 -29.67 -21.10
CA LYS A 48 -34.65 -29.67 -21.60
C LYS A 48 -35.15 -28.27 -21.96
N ALA A 49 -34.38 -27.21 -21.66
CA ALA A 49 -34.76 -25.84 -21.93
C ALA A 49 -35.07 -25.63 -23.42
N LYS A 50 -36.21 -24.99 -23.67
CA LYS A 50 -36.66 -24.62 -25.00
C LYS A 50 -35.96 -23.33 -25.45
N CYS A 51 -35.78 -23.21 -26.76
CA CYS A 51 -35.28 -22.01 -27.40
C CYS A 51 -36.36 -20.94 -27.30
N GLY A 52 -36.01 -19.79 -26.73
CA GLY A 52 -36.94 -18.68 -26.57
C GLY A 52 -37.34 -17.97 -27.86
N HIS A 53 -36.91 -18.48 -29.02
CA HIS A 53 -37.33 -18.02 -30.35
C HIS A 53 -38.14 -19.09 -31.10
N CYS A 54 -37.63 -20.31 -31.24
CA CYS A 54 -38.28 -21.36 -32.05
C CYS A 54 -38.98 -22.47 -31.24
N GLY A 55 -38.94 -22.43 -29.90
CA GLY A 55 -39.57 -23.43 -29.02
C GLY A 55 -38.89 -24.82 -29.00
N ASN A 56 -37.98 -25.10 -29.94
CA ASN A 56 -37.21 -26.34 -29.97
C ASN A 56 -36.19 -26.40 -28.83
N ARG A 57 -35.75 -27.60 -28.44
CA ARG A 57 -34.72 -27.76 -27.39
C ARG A 57 -33.43 -27.04 -27.77
N ALA A 58 -33.09 -25.97 -27.06
CA ALA A 58 -31.94 -25.13 -27.37
C ALA A 58 -30.60 -25.80 -27.03
N THR A 59 -30.60 -26.61 -25.98
CA THR A 59 -29.41 -27.09 -25.28
C THR A 59 -29.17 -28.58 -25.51
N LYS A 60 -29.87 -29.20 -26.47
CA LYS A 60 -29.77 -30.64 -26.77
C LYS A 60 -28.33 -31.09 -27.05
N ARG A 61 -27.51 -30.23 -27.64
CA ARG A 61 -26.08 -30.51 -27.92
C ARG A 61 -25.24 -30.75 -26.66
N PHE A 62 -25.65 -30.18 -25.53
CA PHE A 62 -24.95 -30.27 -24.26
C PHE A 62 -25.34 -31.49 -23.43
N ALA A 63 -26.26 -32.34 -23.90
CA ALA A 63 -26.75 -33.49 -23.15
C ALA A 63 -25.64 -34.51 -22.74
N LYS A 64 -24.51 -34.51 -23.45
CA LYS A 64 -23.34 -35.36 -23.18
C LYS A 64 -22.17 -34.61 -22.53
N SER A 65 -22.30 -33.29 -22.33
CA SER A 65 -21.25 -32.44 -21.76
C SER A 65 -21.39 -32.35 -20.25
N MET A 66 -20.28 -32.14 -19.53
CA MET A 66 -20.31 -31.84 -18.09
C MET A 66 -20.80 -30.41 -17.85
N SER A 67 -21.56 -30.19 -16.76
CA SER A 67 -22.14 -28.87 -16.42
C SER A 67 -21.08 -27.77 -16.35
N PHE A 68 -19.92 -28.04 -15.76
CA PHE A 68 -18.80 -27.09 -15.68
C PHE A 68 -18.33 -26.58 -17.05
N VAL A 69 -18.25 -27.48 -18.05
CA VAL A 69 -17.87 -27.10 -19.42
C VAL A 69 -18.93 -26.20 -20.03
N VAL A 70 -20.21 -26.53 -19.81
CA VAL A 70 -21.34 -25.75 -20.33
C VAL A 70 -21.38 -24.34 -19.72
N THR A 71 -21.02 -24.17 -18.45
CA THR A 71 -20.90 -22.86 -17.79
C THR A 71 -19.87 -21.96 -18.50
N SER A 72 -18.74 -22.51 -18.94
CA SER A 72 -17.75 -21.75 -19.72
C SER A 72 -18.23 -21.36 -21.12
N MET A 73 -19.29 -22.02 -21.61
CA MET A 73 -19.86 -21.81 -22.95
C MET A 73 -21.20 -21.06 -22.95
N VAL A 74 -21.55 -20.36 -21.86
CA VAL A 74 -22.84 -19.66 -21.71
C VAL A 74 -23.16 -18.74 -22.89
N GLU A 75 -22.17 -18.01 -23.40
CA GLU A 75 -22.33 -17.07 -24.52
C GLU A 75 -22.80 -17.73 -25.83
N SER A 76 -22.60 -19.05 -25.96
CA SER A 76 -22.97 -19.82 -27.14
C SER A 76 -24.46 -20.16 -27.23
N PHE A 77 -25.21 -20.04 -26.13
CA PHE A 77 -26.63 -20.39 -26.06
C PHE A 77 -27.48 -19.39 -25.26
N TRP A 78 -26.88 -18.39 -24.62
CA TRP A 78 -27.60 -17.34 -23.90
C TRP A 78 -27.33 -15.98 -24.54
N CYS A 79 -28.38 -15.18 -24.71
CA CYS A 79 -28.25 -13.82 -25.21
C CYS A 79 -28.17 -12.83 -24.04
N PRO A 80 -27.07 -12.05 -23.91
CA PRO A 80 -26.92 -11.09 -22.81
C PRO A 80 -27.94 -9.97 -22.84
N ASP A 81 -28.49 -9.64 -24.02
CA ASP A 81 -29.37 -8.50 -24.18
C ASP A 81 -30.82 -8.81 -23.77
N CYS A 82 -31.37 -9.95 -24.24
CA CYS A 82 -32.75 -10.36 -23.95
C CYS A 82 -32.87 -11.41 -22.84
N GLY A 83 -31.76 -11.98 -22.39
CA GLY A 83 -31.70 -12.99 -21.34
C GLY A 83 -32.26 -14.37 -21.73
N ARG A 84 -32.65 -14.59 -22.99
CA ARG A 84 -33.26 -15.87 -23.44
C ARG A 84 -32.19 -16.91 -23.76
N ILE A 85 -32.54 -18.18 -23.55
CA ILE A 85 -31.76 -19.33 -24.04
C ILE A 85 -32.16 -19.57 -25.51
N LEU A 86 -31.18 -19.69 -26.40
CA LEU A 86 -31.35 -19.82 -27.84
C LEU A 86 -30.64 -21.07 -28.34
N CYS A 87 -31.25 -21.76 -29.30
CA CYS A 87 -30.54 -22.80 -30.04
C CYS A 87 -29.46 -22.15 -30.94
N GLU A 88 -28.48 -22.94 -31.35
CA GLU A 88 -27.36 -22.49 -32.19
C GLU A 88 -27.83 -21.76 -33.46
N ASN A 89 -28.79 -22.33 -34.18
CA ASN A 89 -29.33 -21.73 -35.40
C ASN A 89 -30.01 -20.38 -35.12
N CYS A 90 -30.80 -20.29 -34.05
CA CYS A 90 -31.43 -19.03 -33.68
C CYS A 90 -30.42 -18.01 -33.17
N ARG A 91 -29.40 -18.42 -32.41
CA ARG A 91 -28.39 -17.52 -31.85
C ARG A 91 -27.62 -16.78 -32.95
N TYR A 92 -27.23 -17.48 -34.02
CA TYR A 92 -26.39 -16.90 -35.07
C TYR A 92 -27.16 -16.38 -36.28
N SER A 93 -28.29 -17.00 -36.64
CA SER A 93 -28.95 -16.69 -37.92
C SER A 93 -30.17 -15.78 -37.78
N ASN A 94 -30.99 -15.95 -36.73
CA ASN A 94 -32.34 -15.37 -36.69
C ASN A 94 -32.67 -14.61 -35.40
N HIS A 95 -31.75 -14.51 -34.45
CA HIS A 95 -32.02 -13.77 -33.22
C HIS A 95 -31.75 -12.29 -33.42
N ASN A 96 -32.78 -11.58 -33.89
CA ASN A 96 -32.91 -10.17 -33.58
C ASN A 96 -33.34 -10.06 -32.11
N CYS A 97 -32.44 -9.53 -31.29
CA CYS A 97 -32.79 -9.21 -29.93
C CYS A 97 -33.87 -8.12 -29.94
N GLU A 98 -34.98 -8.37 -29.24
CA GLU A 98 -36.09 -7.42 -29.08
C GLU A 98 -35.61 -6.02 -28.60
N LYS A 99 -34.52 -5.96 -27.81
CA LYS A 99 -33.86 -4.69 -27.46
C LYS A 99 -33.18 -4.04 -28.66
N VAL A 100 -32.49 -4.80 -29.50
CA VAL A 100 -31.83 -4.29 -30.69
C VAL A 100 -32.85 -3.82 -31.71
N GLU A 101 -34.01 -4.49 -31.83
CA GLU A 101 -35.12 -4.01 -32.65
C GLU A 101 -35.72 -2.72 -32.09
N LEU A 102 -35.97 -2.65 -30.78
CA LEU A 102 -36.43 -1.41 -30.14
C LEU A 102 -35.43 -0.26 -30.29
N GLU A 103 -34.12 -0.52 -30.21
CA GLU A 103 -33.10 0.49 -30.47
C GLU A 103 -33.03 0.89 -31.94
N MET A 104 -33.15 -0.06 -32.87
CA MET A 104 -33.19 0.24 -34.30
C MET A 104 -34.46 1.03 -34.66
N GLU A 105 -35.60 0.73 -34.06
CA GLU A 105 -36.86 1.44 -34.27
C GLU A 105 -36.81 2.84 -33.68
N LYS A 106 -36.23 3.00 -32.48
CA LYS A 106 -35.90 4.34 -31.93
C LYS A 106 -34.98 5.11 -32.87
N ARG A 107 -33.93 4.48 -33.42
CA ARG A 107 -32.99 5.13 -34.35
C ARG A 107 -33.61 5.50 -35.69
N LYS A 108 -34.57 4.71 -36.20
CA LYS A 108 -35.31 5.03 -37.44
C LYS A 108 -36.15 6.30 -37.33
N ASN A 109 -36.55 6.67 -36.11
CA ASN A 109 -37.36 7.85 -35.84
C ASN A 109 -36.52 9.09 -35.47
N LEU A 110 -35.19 8.97 -35.36
CA LEU A 110 -34.31 10.10 -35.09
C LEU A 110 -34.07 10.92 -36.36
N THR A 111 -34.15 12.23 -36.23
CA THR A 111 -33.77 13.17 -37.28
C THR A 111 -32.24 13.13 -37.50
N PRO A 112 -31.75 13.48 -38.71
CA PRO A 112 -30.31 13.55 -38.98
C PRO A 112 -29.53 14.46 -38.01
N GLU A 113 -30.19 15.52 -37.51
CA GLU A 113 -29.62 16.43 -36.52
C GLU A 113 -29.45 15.76 -35.14
N GLU A 114 -30.42 14.97 -34.71
CA GLU A 114 -30.33 14.20 -33.45
C GLU A 114 -29.27 13.09 -33.54
N ILE A 115 -29.11 12.44 -34.70
CA ILE A 115 -28.04 11.45 -34.92
C ILE A 115 -26.67 12.12 -34.79
N LYS A 116 -26.50 13.31 -35.37
CA LYS A 116 -25.25 14.06 -35.26
C LYS A 116 -24.96 14.46 -33.81
N ALA A 117 -25.97 14.94 -33.08
CA ALA A 117 -25.83 15.29 -31.66
C ALA A 117 -25.48 14.07 -30.79
N ASP A 118 -26.07 12.89 -31.07
CA ASP A 118 -25.75 11.65 -30.35
C ASP A 118 -24.30 11.17 -30.61
N LEU A 119 -23.81 11.32 -31.84
CA LEU A 119 -22.42 11.02 -32.19
C LEU A 119 -21.43 11.99 -31.52
N GLU A 120 -21.72 13.29 -31.52
CA GLU A 120 -20.89 14.30 -30.85
C GLU A 120 -20.86 14.08 -29.33
N LYS A 121 -22.01 13.75 -28.73
CA LYS A 121 -22.11 13.40 -27.31
C LYS A 121 -21.28 12.16 -26.97
N LYS A 122 -21.37 11.10 -27.77
CA LYS A 122 -20.57 9.88 -27.57
C LYS A 122 -19.08 10.13 -27.72
N ALA A 123 -18.67 10.94 -28.70
CA ALA A 123 -17.27 11.31 -28.87
C ALA A 123 -16.74 12.10 -27.66
N LEU A 124 -17.55 13.01 -27.10
CA LEU A 124 -17.19 13.75 -25.89
C LEU A 124 -17.12 12.83 -24.66
N GLU A 125 -18.10 11.93 -24.48
CA GLU A 125 -18.09 10.94 -23.41
C GLU A 125 -16.88 10.01 -23.49
N GLU A 126 -16.48 9.59 -24.69
CA GLU A 126 -15.29 8.79 -24.92
C GLU A 126 -14.01 9.56 -24.56
N GLN A 127 -13.88 10.83 -24.96
CA GLN A 127 -12.76 11.69 -24.56
C GLN A 127 -12.69 11.89 -23.03
N ILE A 128 -13.81 12.12 -22.37
CA ILE A 128 -13.87 12.25 -20.90
C ILE A 128 -13.40 10.94 -20.25
N ARG A 129 -13.83 9.80 -20.78
CA ARG A 129 -13.44 8.48 -20.27
C ARG A 129 -11.96 8.19 -20.47
N GLU A 130 -11.41 8.56 -21.61
CA GLU A 130 -9.98 8.41 -21.91
C GLU A 130 -9.14 9.31 -21.00
N GLN A 131 -9.56 10.58 -20.82
CA GLN A 131 -8.91 11.49 -19.89
C GLN A 131 -8.96 10.98 -18.45
N ALA A 132 -10.10 10.46 -18.00
CA ALA A 132 -10.22 9.89 -16.65
C ALA A 132 -9.28 8.69 -16.44
N LYS A 133 -9.07 7.84 -17.45
CA LYS A 133 -8.09 6.74 -17.39
C LYS A 133 -6.66 7.26 -17.29
N LEU A 134 -6.32 8.28 -18.07
CA LEU A 134 -4.99 8.89 -17.98
C LEU A 134 -4.76 9.52 -16.61
N ASP A 135 -5.73 10.25 -16.08
CA ASP A 135 -5.65 10.87 -14.75
C ASP A 135 -5.50 9.82 -13.65
N GLU A 136 -6.20 8.68 -13.75
CA GLU A 136 -6.05 7.54 -12.83
C GLU A 136 -4.64 6.94 -12.91
N GLU A 137 -4.10 6.73 -14.11
CA GLU A 137 -2.74 6.23 -14.32
C GLU A 137 -1.69 7.20 -13.77
N TYR A 138 -1.87 8.51 -13.97
CA TYR A 138 -1.00 9.54 -13.40
C TYR A 138 -1.06 9.55 -11.87
N ALA A 139 -2.25 9.45 -11.28
CA ALA A 139 -2.43 9.39 -9.83
C ALA A 139 -1.76 8.15 -9.22
N GLU A 140 -1.83 6.99 -9.88
CA GLU A 140 -1.15 5.77 -9.42
C GLU A 140 0.38 5.91 -9.49
N LYS A 141 0.91 6.47 -10.58
CA LYS A 141 2.35 6.75 -10.72
C LYS A 141 2.84 7.74 -9.67
N GLU A 142 2.05 8.78 -9.37
CA GLU A 142 2.38 9.75 -8.34
C GLU A 142 2.41 9.10 -6.96
N LYS A 143 1.41 8.29 -6.61
CA LYS A 143 1.39 7.51 -5.35
C LYS A 143 2.63 6.62 -5.22
N LEU A 144 3.03 5.95 -6.30
CA LEU A 144 4.23 5.11 -6.33
C LEU A 144 5.49 5.95 -6.08
N ALA A 145 5.63 7.09 -6.77
CA ALA A 145 6.76 8.00 -6.64
C ALA A 145 6.88 8.59 -5.23
N GLN A 146 5.75 9.03 -4.66
CA GLN A 146 5.67 9.48 -3.27
C GLN A 146 6.10 8.36 -2.31
N GLY A 147 5.64 7.13 -2.52
CA GLY A 147 6.07 5.97 -1.73
C GLY A 147 7.58 5.71 -1.81
N VAL A 148 8.19 5.85 -2.98
CA VAL A 148 9.66 5.72 -3.15
C VAL A 148 10.40 6.83 -2.40
N GLN A 149 9.96 8.09 -2.55
CA GLN A 149 10.59 9.22 -1.86
C GLN A 149 10.49 9.09 -0.33
N GLN A 150 9.32 8.69 0.19
CA GLN A 150 9.13 8.43 1.61
C GLN A 150 10.08 7.33 2.11
N ARG A 151 10.22 6.21 1.38
CA ARG A 151 11.19 5.16 1.74
C ARG A 151 12.63 5.66 1.75
N LYS A 152 13.02 6.46 0.76
CA LYS A 152 14.36 7.06 0.70
C LYS A 152 14.62 7.99 1.89
N PHE A 153 13.65 8.84 2.23
CA PHE A 153 13.74 9.72 3.38
C PHE A 153 13.86 8.92 4.70
N ARG A 154 13.11 7.84 4.84
CA ARG A 154 13.19 6.92 6.00
C ARG A 154 14.58 6.32 6.17
N ARG A 155 15.14 5.77 5.09
CA ARG A 155 16.50 5.20 5.11
C ARG A 155 17.54 6.24 5.52
N LYS A 156 17.39 7.49 5.05
CA LYS A 156 18.25 8.60 5.46
C LYS A 156 18.22 8.79 6.98
N ILE A 157 17.03 8.85 7.56
CA ILE A 157 16.86 9.03 9.02
C ILE A 157 17.52 7.89 9.78
N TYR A 158 17.31 6.64 9.35
CA TYR A 158 17.92 5.48 10.01
C TYR A 158 19.45 5.51 9.94
N ALA A 159 20.00 5.80 8.77
CA ALA A 159 21.44 5.95 8.58
C ALA A 159 22.01 7.07 9.47
N GLN A 160 21.34 8.22 9.52
CA GLN A 160 21.75 9.34 10.38
C GLN A 160 21.72 8.97 11.86
N LYS A 161 20.61 8.40 12.36
CA LYS A 161 20.48 8.02 13.77
C LYS A 161 21.48 6.92 14.16
N ALA A 162 21.67 5.91 13.31
CA ALA A 162 22.68 4.88 13.54
C ALA A 162 24.09 5.48 13.60
N LYS A 163 24.40 6.43 12.72
CA LYS A 163 25.67 7.15 12.74
C LYS A 163 25.86 7.96 14.03
N MET A 164 24.82 8.62 14.52
CA MET A 164 24.91 9.35 15.79
C MET A 164 25.16 8.42 16.98
N VAL A 165 24.57 7.22 17.01
CA VAL A 165 24.83 6.20 18.04
C VAL A 165 26.27 5.68 17.97
N GLU A 166 26.79 5.42 16.75
CA GLU A 166 28.19 5.06 16.54
C GLU A 166 29.15 6.15 17.05
N ASP A 167 28.91 7.40 16.66
CA ASP A 167 29.77 8.54 17.03
C ASP A 167 29.72 8.79 18.54
N PHE A 168 28.55 8.62 19.17
CA PHE A 168 28.39 8.69 20.62
C PHE A 168 29.24 7.64 21.34
N LEU A 169 29.15 6.37 20.92
CA LEU A 169 29.97 5.29 21.47
C LEU A 169 31.47 5.59 21.27
N GLN A 170 31.86 6.03 20.07
CA GLN A 170 33.25 6.36 19.77
C GLN A 170 33.78 7.49 20.66
N GLN A 171 33.01 8.57 20.80
CA GLN A 171 33.39 9.71 21.63
C GLN A 171 33.47 9.32 23.11
N PHE A 172 32.49 8.58 23.61
CA PHE A 172 32.48 8.10 24.98
C PHE A 172 33.71 7.26 25.31
N LEU A 173 34.06 6.33 24.41
CA LEU A 173 35.24 5.48 24.58
C LEU A 173 36.53 6.30 24.57
N ARG A 174 36.68 7.28 23.66
CA ARG A 174 37.88 8.14 23.61
C ARG A 174 38.07 8.96 24.88
N THR A 175 37.00 9.59 25.37
CA THR A 175 37.05 10.46 26.57
C THR A 175 37.42 9.66 27.82
N ASN A 176 36.87 8.46 27.99
CA ASN A 176 37.13 7.64 29.18
C ASN A 176 38.44 6.85 29.14
N VAL A 177 38.98 6.56 27.94
CA VAL A 177 40.33 6.00 27.80
C VAL A 177 41.38 7.01 28.27
N ALA A 178 41.21 8.30 27.91
CA ALA A 178 42.16 9.35 28.29
C ALA A 178 42.24 9.56 29.82
N GLN A 179 41.13 9.41 30.54
CA GLN A 179 41.09 9.56 32.01
C GLN A 179 41.76 8.41 32.77
N ASN A 180 41.79 7.20 32.23
CA ASN A 180 42.47 6.07 32.88
C ASN A 180 44.00 6.11 32.70
N SER A 181 44.49 6.71 31.61
CA SER A 181 45.92 6.82 31.34
C SER A 181 46.63 7.90 32.18
N SER A 182 45.90 8.85 32.76
CA SER A 182 46.48 9.94 33.57
C SER A 182 46.74 9.56 35.03
N VAL A 183 46.24 8.41 35.50
CA VAL A 183 46.45 7.93 36.89
C VAL A 183 47.80 7.22 37.06
N GLY A 184 48.55 7.00 35.96
CA GLY A 184 49.89 6.39 35.94
C GLY A 184 51.06 7.37 35.90
N GLY A 185 50.90 8.61 36.37
CA GLY A 185 51.99 9.60 36.42
C GLY A 185 53.07 9.24 37.45
N PRO A 186 54.37 9.38 37.12
CA PRO A 186 55.47 8.98 37.99
C PRO A 186 55.44 9.74 39.32
N VAL A 187 55.76 9.02 40.40
CA VAL A 187 55.95 9.57 41.75
C VAL A 187 56.84 10.82 41.65
N PRO A 188 56.40 12.01 42.08
CA PRO A 188 57.22 13.20 42.00
C PRO A 188 58.40 13.03 42.98
N GLY A 189 59.59 12.86 42.41
CA GLY A 189 60.83 13.07 43.15
C GLY A 189 60.85 14.50 43.69
N MET A 190 61.03 14.62 45.01
CA MET A 190 61.15 15.88 45.72
C MET A 190 62.29 16.73 45.14
N THR A 191 62.00 17.87 44.54
CA THR A 191 62.88 19.05 44.57
C THR A 191 62.08 20.34 44.41
N GLY A 192 62.00 21.12 45.49
CA GLY A 192 62.36 22.54 45.48
C GLY A 192 61.45 23.59 44.82
N ASN A 193 60.76 24.32 45.69
CA ASN A 193 60.82 25.79 45.81
C ASN A 193 59.90 26.69 44.93
N THR A 194 58.88 27.23 45.60
CA THR A 194 58.42 28.64 45.70
C THR A 194 58.12 29.46 44.42
N GLY A 195 56.84 29.80 44.26
CA GLY A 195 56.37 30.91 43.42
C GLY A 195 54.85 31.10 43.51
N GLN A 196 54.41 32.10 44.27
CA GLN A 196 53.01 32.54 44.45
C GLN A 196 52.37 33.00 43.12
N GLY A 197 51.08 32.67 42.91
CA GLY A 197 50.25 33.40 41.95
C GLY A 197 48.98 32.69 41.45
N GLY A 198 47.88 32.81 42.21
CA GLY A 198 46.54 33.12 41.68
C GLY A 198 45.76 32.10 40.84
N GLY A 199 44.78 31.44 41.48
CA GLY A 199 43.39 31.48 40.99
C GLY A 199 42.93 30.47 39.94
N GLY A 200 43.33 29.19 40.04
CA GLY A 200 42.73 28.13 39.23
C GLY A 200 41.48 27.53 39.88
N PHE A 201 40.29 27.85 39.36
CA PHE A 201 39.07 27.06 39.59
C PHE A 201 39.20 25.69 38.89
N GLY A 202 39.97 24.79 39.47
CA GLY A 202 40.05 23.39 39.08
C GLY A 202 39.14 22.57 39.99
N GLY A 203 37.83 22.59 39.70
CA GLY A 203 36.92 21.61 40.27
C GLY A 203 37.32 20.23 39.76
N SER A 204 38.19 19.54 40.49
CA SER A 204 38.51 18.13 40.31
C SER A 204 37.24 17.32 40.60
N GLY A 205 36.33 17.28 39.63
CA GLY A 205 35.29 16.27 39.60
C GLY A 205 35.98 14.92 39.57
N GLY A 206 35.87 14.16 40.66
CA GLY A 206 36.37 12.80 40.74
C GLY A 206 35.78 12.01 39.57
N GLY A 207 36.58 11.80 38.54
CA GLY A 207 36.18 11.04 37.36
C GLY A 207 35.87 9.63 37.82
N ALA A 208 34.59 9.30 37.90
CA ALA A 208 34.16 7.95 38.18
C ALA A 208 34.70 7.05 37.07
N THR A 209 35.74 6.29 37.38
CA THR A 209 36.33 5.33 36.44
C THR A 209 35.27 4.29 36.09
N ILE A 210 34.99 4.15 34.80
CA ILE A 210 34.03 3.16 34.30
C ILE A 210 34.48 1.76 34.72
N PRO A 211 33.59 0.92 35.29
CA PRO A 211 33.92 -0.47 35.59
C PRO A 211 34.45 -1.21 34.35
N SER A 212 35.50 -2.03 34.53
CA SER A 212 36.15 -2.74 33.41
C SER A 212 35.18 -3.58 32.58
N VAL A 213 34.18 -4.19 33.23
CA VAL A 213 33.12 -4.99 32.59
C VAL A 213 32.30 -4.15 31.63
N VAL A 214 31.88 -2.95 32.06
CA VAL A 214 31.11 -2.01 31.23
C VAL A 214 31.94 -1.54 30.04
N ARG A 215 33.21 -1.21 30.27
CA ARG A 215 34.12 -0.82 29.17
C ARG A 215 34.27 -1.93 28.14
N LYS A 216 34.42 -3.18 28.58
CA LYS A 216 34.56 -4.34 27.69
C LYS A 216 33.32 -4.51 26.82
N GLU A 217 32.12 -4.46 27.40
CA GLU A 217 30.86 -4.57 26.66
C GLU A 217 30.70 -3.45 25.61
N LEU A 218 31.04 -2.22 25.98
CA LEU A 218 30.99 -1.08 25.06
C LEU A 218 32.00 -1.19 23.91
N MET A 219 33.25 -1.60 24.18
CA MET A 219 34.32 -1.66 23.17
C MET A 219 34.24 -2.91 22.28
N ASP A 220 34.01 -4.07 22.87
CA ASP A 220 34.15 -5.35 22.17
C ASP A 220 32.83 -5.78 21.52
N ASP A 221 31.69 -5.34 22.07
CA ASP A 221 30.37 -5.83 21.66
C ASP A 221 29.55 -4.73 20.96
N LEU A 222 29.24 -3.63 21.67
CA LEU A 222 28.30 -2.63 21.15
C LEU A 222 28.89 -1.76 20.04
N PHE A 223 30.14 -1.28 20.18
CA PHE A 223 30.74 -0.40 19.19
C PHE A 223 30.96 -1.06 17.81
N PRO A 224 31.53 -2.28 17.70
CA PRO A 224 31.71 -2.93 16.41
C PRO A 224 30.36 -3.22 15.71
N LYS A 225 29.34 -3.63 16.47
CA LYS A 225 27.97 -3.83 15.96
C LYS A 225 27.37 -2.51 15.46
N SER A 226 27.46 -1.45 16.27
CA SER A 226 26.96 -0.12 15.90
C SER A 226 27.59 0.40 14.61
N LYS A 227 28.92 0.27 14.48
CA LYS A 227 29.66 0.67 13.27
C LYS A 227 29.26 -0.15 12.03
N THR A 228 29.02 -1.45 12.20
CA THR A 228 28.59 -2.31 11.09
C THR A 228 27.21 -1.91 10.62
N LEU A 229 26.28 -1.69 11.56
CA LEU A 229 24.90 -1.28 11.26
C LEU A 229 24.83 0.13 10.65
N SER A 230 25.64 1.08 11.15
CA SER A 230 25.67 2.44 10.58
C SER A 230 26.09 2.42 9.11
N LEU A 231 27.13 1.65 8.78
CA LEU A 231 27.57 1.45 7.40
C LEU A 231 26.53 0.73 6.55
N GLN A 232 25.91 -0.34 7.07
CA GLN A 232 24.89 -1.08 6.35
C GLN A 232 23.67 -0.20 6.03
N LEU A 233 23.17 0.56 7.00
CA LEU A 233 22.03 1.46 6.83
C LEU A 233 22.36 2.63 5.90
N TYR A 234 23.59 3.16 5.95
CA TYR A 234 24.04 4.18 5.00
C TYR A 234 24.12 3.63 3.57
N ASN A 235 24.66 2.44 3.39
CA ASN A 235 24.71 1.78 2.10
C ASN A 235 23.30 1.48 1.55
N ASP A 236 22.37 1.04 2.39
CA ASP A 236 20.97 0.82 1.96
C ASP A 236 20.27 2.14 1.60
N TYR A 237 20.64 3.25 2.25
CA TYR A 237 20.16 4.57 1.88
C TYR A 237 20.66 5.02 0.49
N GLU A 238 21.95 4.93 0.23
CA GLU A 238 22.57 5.35 -1.04
C GLU A 238 22.25 4.38 -2.19
N HIS A 239 22.26 3.08 -1.89
CA HIS A 239 22.18 1.98 -2.85
C HIS A 239 21.23 0.88 -2.35
N PRO A 240 19.91 1.15 -2.36
CA PRO A 240 18.95 0.21 -1.81
C PRO A 240 18.91 -1.09 -2.60
N ALA A 241 19.28 -2.19 -1.96
CA ALA A 241 19.28 -3.52 -2.57
C ALA A 241 17.87 -4.14 -2.63
N SER A 242 16.94 -3.67 -1.80
CA SER A 242 15.56 -4.14 -1.76
C SER A 242 14.55 -2.98 -1.69
N ASN A 243 13.28 -3.26 -1.95
CA ASN A 243 12.18 -2.31 -1.70
C ASN A 243 11.76 -2.25 -0.23
N GLU A 244 12.20 -3.21 0.58
CA GLU A 244 11.86 -3.32 1.99
C GLU A 244 12.81 -2.46 2.84
N LEU A 245 12.30 -2.00 3.98
CA LEU A 245 13.12 -1.34 4.98
C LEU A 245 13.80 -2.40 5.84
N LEU A 246 15.06 -2.17 6.18
CA LEU A 246 15.87 -2.98 7.10
C LEU A 246 15.37 -2.84 8.56
N LYS A 247 14.17 -3.37 8.83
CA LYS A 247 13.47 -3.24 10.11
C LYS A 247 14.23 -3.91 11.25
N GLU A 248 14.87 -5.05 11.00
CA GLU A 248 15.57 -5.81 12.03
C GLU A 248 16.90 -5.13 12.42
N GLU A 249 17.61 -4.58 11.45
CA GLU A 249 18.79 -3.74 11.65
C GLU A 249 18.44 -2.49 12.45
N TRP A 250 17.31 -1.85 12.14
CA TRP A 250 16.85 -0.70 12.92
C TRP A 250 16.54 -1.08 14.37
N LYS A 251 15.84 -2.20 14.61
CA LYS A 251 15.61 -2.72 15.96
C LYS A 251 16.90 -3.02 16.71
N GLU A 252 17.94 -3.46 16.00
CA GLU A 252 19.24 -3.68 16.63
C GLU A 252 19.93 -2.37 17.00
N VAL A 253 19.87 -1.34 16.16
CA VAL A 253 20.35 0.01 16.51
C VAL A 253 19.62 0.55 17.76
N GLN A 254 18.30 0.37 17.85
CA GLN A 254 17.52 0.73 19.03
C GLN A 254 18.00 -0.01 20.29
N ARG A 255 18.25 -1.32 20.19
CA ARG A 255 18.78 -2.15 21.28
C ARG A 255 20.15 -1.68 21.74
N ILE A 256 21.06 -1.42 20.80
CA ILE A 256 22.41 -0.90 21.10
C ILE A 256 22.31 0.44 21.81
N TYR A 257 21.48 1.36 21.33
CA TYR A 257 21.29 2.66 21.97
C TYR A 257 20.74 2.51 23.39
N ALA A 258 19.66 1.75 23.58
CA ALA A 258 19.05 1.53 24.89
C ALA A 258 20.07 0.93 25.89
N ARG A 259 20.83 -0.08 25.45
CA ARG A 259 21.88 -0.69 26.27
C ARG A 259 23.02 0.28 26.58
N THR A 260 23.41 1.12 25.63
CA THR A 260 24.44 2.15 25.87
C THR A 260 23.96 3.18 26.88
N VAL A 261 22.71 3.63 26.81
CA VAL A 261 22.11 4.56 27.79
C VAL A 261 22.08 3.92 29.17
N GLU A 262 21.73 2.64 29.28
CA GLU A 262 21.73 1.89 30.54
C GLU A 262 23.14 1.83 31.16
N LEU A 263 24.15 1.48 30.36
CA LEU A 263 25.54 1.33 30.81
C LEU A 263 26.22 2.65 31.16
N THR A 264 25.89 3.73 30.46
CA THR A 264 26.57 5.03 30.59
C THR A 264 25.79 6.04 31.42
N GLY A 265 24.48 5.84 31.61
CA GLY A 265 23.57 6.82 32.21
C GLY A 265 23.35 8.08 31.36
N MET A 266 23.90 8.13 30.14
CA MET A 266 23.85 9.31 29.29
C MET A 266 22.89 9.13 28.12
N ARG A 267 22.13 10.19 27.83
CA ARG A 267 21.22 10.26 26.69
C ARG A 267 21.83 11.16 25.62
N LEU A 268 21.86 10.66 24.40
CA LEU A 268 22.28 11.44 23.25
C LEU A 268 21.25 12.54 22.99
N ARG A 269 21.69 13.76 22.66
CA ARG A 269 20.80 14.83 22.23
C ARG A 269 20.73 14.87 20.72
N ASP A 270 19.52 15.04 20.21
CA ASP A 270 19.28 15.30 18.81
C ASP A 270 19.64 16.78 18.50
N PRO A 271 20.53 17.05 17.53
CA PRO A 271 20.96 18.40 17.19
C PRO A 271 19.82 19.27 16.66
N GLU A 272 18.79 18.69 16.04
CA GLU A 272 17.70 19.45 15.43
C GLU A 272 16.64 19.83 16.46
N SER A 273 16.17 18.86 17.25
CA SER A 273 15.14 19.10 18.28
C SER A 273 15.71 19.66 19.59
N GLY A 274 17.01 19.51 19.84
CA GLY A 274 17.66 19.85 21.11
C GLY A 274 17.28 18.94 22.29
N GLY A 275 16.33 18.01 22.08
CA GLY A 275 15.84 17.04 23.05
C GLY A 275 16.64 15.72 23.05
N PRO A 276 16.26 14.76 23.90
CA PRO A 276 16.83 13.40 23.84
C PRO A 276 16.58 12.77 22.48
N LEU A 277 17.56 12.02 21.95
CA LEU A 277 17.43 11.32 20.68
C LEU A 277 16.27 10.33 20.77
N GLU A 278 15.25 10.59 19.96
CA GLU A 278 14.07 9.75 19.88
C GLU A 278 14.35 8.54 18.97
N MET A 279 14.29 7.35 19.56
CA MET A 279 14.47 6.09 18.84
C MET A 279 13.14 5.37 18.58
N THR A 280 12.04 5.88 19.14
CA THR A 280 10.72 5.23 19.18
C THR A 280 9.83 5.46 17.99
N HIS A 281 10.27 6.17 16.94
CA HIS A 281 9.46 6.34 15.72
C HIS A 281 9.04 4.97 15.13
N SER A 282 7.88 4.48 15.57
CA SER A 282 7.21 3.28 15.11
C SER A 282 6.34 3.69 13.94
N TRP A 283 6.87 3.47 12.75
CA TRP A 283 6.26 3.84 11.47
C TRP A 283 4.89 3.23 11.17
N GLU A 284 4.36 2.36 12.04
CA GLU A 284 3.04 1.75 11.86
C GLU A 284 1.91 2.73 12.17
N GLU A 285 2.15 3.79 12.96
CA GLU A 285 1.08 4.68 13.42
C GLU A 285 0.72 5.81 12.43
N GLU A 286 1.63 6.27 11.59
CA GLU A 286 1.38 7.40 10.67
C GLU A 286 0.73 7.00 9.34
N GLY A 287 0.66 5.70 9.02
CA GLY A 287 0.05 5.21 7.78
C GLY A 287 -1.41 4.76 7.92
N GLY A 288 -1.94 4.64 9.14
CA GLY A 288 -3.28 4.08 9.43
C GLY A 288 -4.38 5.11 9.74
N GLY A 289 -4.06 6.40 9.79
CA GLY A 289 -5.00 7.47 10.20
C GLY A 289 -5.86 8.07 9.08
N GLY A 290 -6.08 7.34 7.97
CA GLY A 290 -6.71 7.85 6.74
C GLY A 290 -8.04 7.19 6.36
N GLU A 291 -8.72 6.51 7.30
CA GLU A 291 -10.12 6.10 7.13
C GLU A 291 -10.96 6.81 8.21
N GLY A 292 -11.51 7.97 7.84
CA GLY A 292 -12.45 8.76 8.63
C GLY A 292 -13.25 9.68 7.73
#